data_AF-A0A6P8HKM3-F1
#
_entry.id   AF-A0A6P8HKM3-F1
#
_cell.length_a   1.000
_cell.length_b   1.000
_cell.length_c   1.000
_cell.angle_alpha   90.00
_cell.angle_beta   90.00
_cell.angle_gamma   90.00
#
_symmetry.space_group_name_H-M   'P 1'
#
loop_
_entity.id
_entity.type
_entity.pdbx_description
1 polymer ?
#
loop_
_entity_poly.entity_id
_entity_poly.type
_entity_poly.pdbx_seq_one_letter_code
_entity_poly.pdbx_strand_id
1 'polypeptide(L)'
;MEKETEIDPWEVFFQIMSFLSGKLPKESNAYKYLMKYMAFLGKNQYERLGFNDVGTMIDKIKREYFLSLFCKVQDKTCIGNATEHFQAWMEDPKNVDIPPNLRNVVYYYGVRLGGVKEWDFLYSQYNETKDPYTKNKILYGLSATNDPWITDRFDNNPTLAYLNVVSRLTTGFDTLYALSEFQRFQAQIEVSDESALKSIRERIKWLEKHEKEIEDVLEELLKKNHQM
;
A
#
# COMPACT_ATOMS: atom_id res chain seq x y z
N MET A 1 8.30 3.24 21.05
CA MET A 1 7.61 3.88 19.91
C MET A 1 6.47 4.80 20.32
N GLU A 2 5.55 4.43 21.23
CA GLU A 2 4.37 5.27 21.56
C GLU A 2 4.68 6.72 21.98
N LYS A 3 5.81 6.96 22.64
CA LYS A 3 6.27 8.28 23.09
C LYS A 3 7.36 8.87 22.20
N GLU A 4 7.74 8.18 21.13
CA GLU A 4 8.86 8.55 20.28
C GLU A 4 8.49 9.68 19.34
N THR A 5 9.32 10.73 19.32
CA THR A 5 9.14 11.93 18.49
C THR A 5 10.20 12.08 17.41
N GLU A 6 11.38 11.47 17.57
CA GLU A 6 12.51 11.60 16.65
C GLU A 6 12.34 10.73 15.40
N ILE A 7 12.89 11.17 14.26
CA ILE A 7 12.69 10.44 13.00
C ILE A 7 13.51 9.16 12.92
N ASP A 8 14.75 9.16 13.42
CA ASP A 8 15.67 8.02 13.24
C ASP A 8 15.12 6.70 13.80
N PRO A 9 14.53 6.64 15.02
CA PRO A 9 13.96 5.39 15.52
C PRO A 9 12.72 4.96 14.72
N TRP A 10 11.95 5.92 14.20
CA TRP A 10 10.79 5.65 13.35
C TRP A 10 11.21 5.09 11.98
N GLU A 11 12.30 5.59 11.38
CA GLU A 11 12.82 5.05 10.11
C GLU A 11 13.25 3.60 10.26
N VAL A 12 14.03 3.28 11.31
CA VAL A 12 14.43 1.90 11.61
C VAL A 12 13.21 1.02 11.82
N PHE A 13 12.24 1.50 12.60
CA PHE A 13 10.99 0.78 12.83
C PHE A 13 10.24 0.51 11.52
N PHE A 14 10.07 1.52 10.66
CA PHE A 14 9.37 1.37 9.39
C PHE A 14 10.09 0.42 8.44
N GLN A 15 11.41 0.38 8.42
CA GLN A 15 12.17 -0.60 7.62
C GLN A 15 11.88 -2.03 8.08
N ILE A 16 11.93 -2.30 9.39
CA ILE A 16 11.66 -3.63 9.95
C ILE A 16 10.21 -4.04 9.66
N MET A 17 9.26 -3.12 9.86
CA MET A 17 7.85 -3.38 9.63
C MET A 17 7.52 -3.56 8.14
N SER A 18 8.19 -2.83 7.24
CA SER A 18 8.07 -3.01 5.79
C SER A 18 8.57 -4.38 5.37
N PHE A 19 9.69 -4.84 5.94
CA PHE A 19 10.20 -6.19 5.72
C PHE A 19 9.21 -7.27 6.19
N LEU A 20 8.67 -7.14 7.41
CA LEU A 20 7.71 -8.12 7.93
C LEU A 20 6.40 -8.12 7.15
N SER A 21 5.82 -6.94 6.90
CA SER A 21 4.56 -6.83 6.14
C SER A 21 4.70 -7.24 4.68
N GLY A 22 5.90 -7.15 4.08
CA GLY A 22 6.19 -7.68 2.75
C GLY A 22 6.40 -9.20 2.69
N LYS A 23 6.53 -9.86 3.85
CA LYS A 23 6.65 -11.33 3.94
C LYS A 23 5.34 -12.01 4.27
N LEU A 24 4.51 -11.39 5.09
CA LEU A 24 3.24 -11.97 5.54
C LEU A 24 2.16 -11.86 4.44
N PRO A 25 1.35 -12.91 4.22
CA PRO A 25 0.18 -12.83 3.34
C PRO A 25 -0.76 -11.72 3.81
N LYS A 26 -1.26 -10.88 2.89
CA LYS A 26 -2.07 -9.71 3.27
C LYS A 26 -3.38 -10.10 3.96
N GLU A 27 -3.88 -11.29 3.67
CA GLU A 27 -5.12 -11.84 4.18
C GLU A 27 -4.95 -12.51 5.55
N SER A 28 -3.71 -12.81 5.97
CA SER A 28 -3.45 -13.55 7.22
C SER A 28 -3.67 -12.71 8.47
N ASN A 29 -3.93 -13.39 9.59
CA ASN A 29 -4.13 -12.71 10.87
C ASN A 29 -2.84 -12.06 11.36
N ALA A 30 -1.69 -12.72 11.17
CA ALA A 30 -0.37 -12.14 11.46
C ALA A 30 -0.19 -10.75 10.82
N TYR A 31 -0.53 -10.61 9.53
CA TYR A 31 -0.44 -9.33 8.83
C TYR A 31 -1.44 -8.30 9.41
N LYS A 32 -2.69 -8.70 9.63
CA LYS A 32 -3.72 -7.81 10.20
C LYS A 32 -3.34 -7.32 11.60
N TYR A 33 -2.81 -8.21 12.44
CA TYR A 33 -2.35 -7.87 13.79
C TYR A 33 -1.11 -6.99 13.75
N LEU A 34 -0.18 -7.22 12.83
CA LEU A 34 0.99 -6.37 12.62
C LEU A 34 0.55 -4.94 12.29
N MET A 35 -0.34 -4.80 11.32
CA MET A 35 -0.86 -3.50 10.89
C MET A 35 -1.59 -2.78 12.04
N LYS A 36 -2.42 -3.50 12.82
CA LYS A 36 -3.11 -2.97 14.01
C LYS A 36 -2.12 -2.52 15.10
N TYR A 37 -1.10 -3.32 15.35
CA TYR A 37 -0.07 -3.02 16.35
C TYR A 37 0.77 -1.80 15.96
N MET A 38 1.16 -1.68 14.68
CA MET A 38 1.84 -0.49 14.17
C MET A 38 0.98 0.77 14.32
N ALA A 39 -0.32 0.69 14.00
CA ALA A 39 -1.24 1.82 14.17
C ALA A 39 -1.36 2.21 15.64
N PHE A 40 -1.46 1.24 16.55
CA PHE A 40 -1.44 1.48 17.99
C PHE A 40 -0.18 2.27 18.42
N LEU A 41 1.01 1.81 18.02
CA LEU A 41 2.26 2.49 18.36
C LEU A 41 2.36 3.90 17.76
N GLY A 42 1.78 4.12 16.59
CA GLY A 42 1.83 5.38 15.84
C GLY A 42 0.76 6.41 16.18
N LYS A 43 -0.22 6.06 17.02
CA LYS A 43 -1.42 6.87 17.25
C LYS A 43 -1.14 8.32 17.63
N ASN A 44 -0.27 8.54 18.61
CA ASN A 44 0.07 9.90 19.07
C ASN A 44 0.70 10.75 17.95
N GLN A 45 1.52 10.13 17.09
CA GLN A 45 2.14 10.84 15.98
C GLN A 45 1.12 11.15 14.88
N TYR A 46 0.25 10.21 14.54
CA TYR A 46 -0.84 10.42 13.60
C TYR A 46 -1.76 11.58 14.02
N GLU A 47 -2.21 11.57 15.27
CA GLU A 47 -3.08 12.63 15.82
C GLU A 47 -2.38 13.98 15.85
N ARG A 48 -1.08 14.03 16.20
CA ARG A 48 -0.28 15.26 16.20
C ARG A 48 -0.08 15.84 14.80
N LEU A 49 0.18 14.99 13.81
CA LEU A 49 0.58 15.42 12.47
C LEU A 49 -0.62 15.82 11.59
N GLY A 50 -1.77 15.19 11.80
CA GLY A 50 -3.01 15.45 11.08
C GLY A 50 -2.92 15.25 9.56
N PHE A 51 -3.95 15.70 8.84
CA PHE A 51 -4.11 15.53 7.39
C PHE A 51 -3.78 16.80 6.58
N ASN A 52 -3.03 17.76 7.15
CA ASN A 52 -2.70 19.01 6.45
C ASN A 52 -1.21 19.07 6.13
N ASP A 53 -0.81 19.53 4.94
CA ASP A 53 0.62 19.56 4.52
C ASP A 53 1.44 20.72 5.13
N VAL A 54 1.48 20.75 6.47
CA VAL A 54 2.16 21.79 7.27
C VAL A 54 3.33 21.22 8.08
N GLY A 55 4.15 22.10 8.65
CA GLY A 55 5.29 21.73 9.50
C GLY A 55 6.60 21.55 8.74
N THR A 56 7.58 20.96 9.42
CA THR A 56 8.93 20.75 8.88
C THR A 56 8.95 19.68 7.79
N MET A 57 10.04 19.58 7.03
CA MET A 57 10.24 18.48 6.07
C MET A 57 10.11 17.11 6.75
N ILE A 58 10.61 16.98 7.98
CA ILE A 58 10.53 15.74 8.77
C ILE A 58 9.08 15.43 9.15
N ASP A 59 8.30 16.43 9.56
CA ASP A 59 6.87 16.24 9.87
C ASP A 59 6.11 15.76 8.64
N LYS A 60 6.43 16.28 7.45
CA LYS A 60 5.79 15.89 6.18
C LYS A 60 6.10 14.44 5.81
N ILE A 61 7.36 14.01 5.95
CA ILE A 61 7.79 12.63 5.74
C ILE A 61 7.04 11.68 6.71
N LYS A 62 7.03 12.00 8.00
CA LYS A 62 6.30 11.21 9.01
C LYS A 62 4.82 11.14 8.69
N ARG A 63 4.22 12.27 8.30
CA ARG A 63 2.79 12.34 7.95
C ARG A 63 2.46 11.38 6.82
N GLU A 64 3.23 11.37 5.74
CA GLU A 64 3.00 10.44 4.63
C GLU A 64 2.98 8.98 5.10
N TYR A 65 3.91 8.58 5.97
CA TYR A 65 3.93 7.24 6.55
C TYR A 65 2.72 6.95 7.41
N PHE A 66 2.39 7.83 8.36
CA PHE A 66 1.27 7.60 9.28
C PHE A 66 -0.08 7.66 8.57
N LEU A 67 -0.30 8.57 7.61
CA LEU A 67 -1.52 8.58 6.81
C LEU A 67 -1.65 7.29 5.99
N SER A 68 -0.56 6.82 5.36
CA SER A 68 -0.57 5.55 4.63
C SER A 68 -0.92 4.38 5.53
N LEU A 69 -0.36 4.32 6.74
CA LEU A 69 -0.64 3.28 7.74
C LEU A 69 -2.09 3.33 8.24
N PHE A 70 -2.56 4.49 8.68
CA PHE A 70 -3.89 4.66 9.29
C PHE A 70 -5.02 4.42 8.29
N CYS A 71 -4.89 4.93 7.07
CA CYS A 71 -5.88 4.63 6.03
C CYS A 71 -5.85 3.13 5.67
N LYS A 72 -4.67 2.48 5.70
CA LYS A 72 -4.54 1.05 5.39
C LYS A 72 -5.20 0.16 6.43
N VAL A 73 -5.17 0.52 7.71
CA VAL A 73 -5.96 -0.14 8.78
C VAL A 73 -7.43 0.29 8.82
N GLN A 74 -7.91 0.99 7.79
CA GLN A 74 -9.29 1.44 7.66
C GLN A 74 -9.73 2.41 8.77
N ASP A 75 -8.82 3.25 9.26
CA ASP A 75 -9.18 4.36 10.14
C ASP A 75 -10.18 5.29 9.43
N LYS A 76 -11.35 5.48 10.03
CA LYS A 76 -12.46 6.21 9.40
C LYS A 76 -12.11 7.67 9.15
N THR A 77 -11.36 8.29 10.05
CA THR A 77 -10.93 9.68 9.91
C THR A 77 -9.94 9.82 8.75
N CYS A 78 -8.97 8.91 8.64
CA CYS A 78 -8.02 8.91 7.54
C CYS A 78 -8.73 8.73 6.18
N ILE A 79 -9.60 7.72 6.10
CA ILE A 79 -10.38 7.43 4.89
C ILE A 79 -11.27 8.62 4.52
N GLY A 80 -12.04 9.15 5.48
CA GLY A 80 -12.93 10.29 5.26
C GLY A 80 -12.18 11.49 4.71
N ASN A 81 -11.09 11.88 5.36
CA ASN A 81 -10.24 12.97 4.89
C ASN A 81 -9.70 12.71 3.48
N ALA A 82 -9.18 11.52 3.19
CA ALA A 82 -8.63 11.19 1.89
C ALA A 82 -9.70 11.29 0.78
N THR A 83 -10.91 10.78 1.03
CA THR A 83 -12.01 10.85 0.07
C THR A 83 -12.55 12.27 -0.10
N GLU A 84 -12.66 13.04 0.98
CA GLU A 84 -13.13 14.43 0.94
C GLU A 84 -12.16 15.32 0.15
N HIS A 85 -10.85 15.17 0.36
CA HIS A 85 -9.83 15.90 -0.41
C HIS A 85 -9.91 15.56 -1.90
N PHE A 86 -10.08 14.27 -2.23
CA PHE A 86 -10.21 13.84 -3.61
C PHE A 86 -11.47 14.41 -4.27
N GLN A 87 -12.60 14.39 -3.57
CA GLN A 87 -13.87 14.95 -4.05
C GLN A 87 -13.78 16.47 -4.26
N ALA A 88 -13.23 17.21 -3.29
CA ALA A 88 -13.05 18.66 -3.42
C ALA A 88 -12.16 19.01 -4.63
N TRP A 89 -11.12 18.20 -4.90
CA TRP A 89 -10.30 18.37 -6.08
C TRP A 89 -11.04 18.06 -7.40
N MET A 90 -11.90 17.03 -7.41
CA MET A 90 -12.75 16.74 -8.57
C MET A 90 -13.75 17.84 -8.89
N GLU A 91 -14.26 18.54 -7.89
CA GLU A 91 -15.25 19.61 -8.06
C GLU A 91 -14.65 20.88 -8.67
N ASP A 92 -13.41 21.20 -8.32
CA ASP A 92 -12.69 22.36 -8.86
C ASP A 92 -11.19 22.07 -9.10
N PRO A 93 -10.86 21.27 -10.13
CA PRO A 93 -9.47 20.87 -10.39
C PRO A 93 -8.56 22.03 -10.82
N LYS A 94 -9.12 23.21 -11.09
CA LYS A 94 -8.36 24.40 -11.49
C LYS A 94 -7.89 25.23 -10.30
N ASN A 95 -8.68 25.29 -9.23
CA ASN A 95 -8.37 26.10 -8.05
C ASN A 95 -8.05 25.29 -6.80
N VAL A 96 -8.46 24.02 -6.74
CA VAL A 96 -8.10 23.07 -5.69
C VAL A 96 -7.02 22.15 -6.24
N ASP A 97 -5.94 21.94 -5.48
CA ASP A 97 -4.93 20.92 -5.79
C ASP A 97 -4.62 20.12 -4.51
N ILE A 98 -4.20 18.89 -4.69
CA ILE A 98 -3.77 18.02 -3.61
C ILE A 98 -2.30 18.29 -3.30
N PRO A 99 -1.95 18.66 -2.04
CA PRO A 99 -0.57 18.89 -1.66
C PRO A 99 0.32 17.68 -1.98
N PRO A 100 1.55 17.88 -2.48
CA PRO A 100 2.39 16.79 -2.96
C PRO A 100 2.59 15.63 -1.98
N ASN A 101 2.67 15.91 -0.68
CA ASN A 101 2.88 14.91 0.38
C ASN A 101 1.60 14.13 0.75
N LEU A 102 0.44 14.54 0.26
CA LEU A 102 -0.85 13.88 0.49
C LEU A 102 -1.33 13.09 -0.74
N ARG A 103 -0.81 13.40 -1.94
CA ARG A 103 -1.22 12.83 -3.23
C ARG A 103 -1.32 11.31 -3.23
N ASN A 104 -0.32 10.61 -2.70
CA ASN A 104 -0.34 9.13 -2.68
C ASN A 104 -1.56 8.57 -1.95
N VAL A 105 -1.86 9.10 -0.77
CA VAL A 105 -2.99 8.65 0.06
C VAL A 105 -4.31 9.09 -0.58
N VAL A 106 -4.42 10.36 -0.96
CA VAL A 106 -5.66 10.93 -1.51
C VAL A 106 -6.04 10.26 -2.84
N TYR A 107 -5.09 10.08 -3.75
CA TYR A 107 -5.35 9.41 -5.03
C TYR A 107 -5.71 7.93 -4.84
N TYR A 108 -4.95 7.22 -4.00
CA TYR A 108 -5.20 5.80 -3.75
C TYR A 108 -6.58 5.57 -3.14
N TYR A 109 -6.94 6.27 -2.07
CA TYR A 109 -8.22 6.04 -1.39
C TYR A 109 -9.41 6.67 -2.11
N GLY A 110 -9.21 7.78 -2.85
CA GLY A 110 -10.22 8.35 -3.73
C GLY A 110 -10.66 7.37 -4.82
N VAL A 111 -9.72 6.66 -5.45
CA VAL A 111 -10.02 5.62 -6.45
C VAL A 111 -10.47 4.31 -5.81
N ARG A 112 -9.79 3.84 -4.76
CA ARG A 112 -10.09 2.57 -4.07
C ARG A 112 -11.54 2.47 -3.60
N LEU A 113 -12.08 3.60 -3.12
CA LEU A 113 -13.41 3.72 -2.55
C LEU A 113 -14.40 4.42 -3.49
N GLY A 114 -13.92 4.91 -4.64
CA GLY A 114 -14.73 5.48 -5.71
C GLY A 114 -15.10 4.43 -6.76
N GLY A 115 -15.53 4.91 -7.93
CA GLY A 115 -15.83 4.09 -9.09
C GLY A 115 -15.22 4.65 -10.38
N VAL A 116 -15.87 4.35 -11.50
CA VAL A 116 -15.43 4.76 -12.84
C VAL A 116 -15.23 6.28 -12.95
N LYS A 117 -16.09 7.08 -12.31
CA LYS A 117 -16.02 8.55 -12.34
C LYS A 117 -14.72 9.08 -11.73
N GLU A 118 -14.40 8.63 -10.51
CA GLU A 118 -13.18 9.01 -9.78
C GLU A 118 -11.93 8.56 -10.53
N TRP A 119 -11.98 7.36 -11.11
CA TRP A 119 -10.88 6.81 -11.89
C TRP A 119 -10.65 7.57 -13.20
N ASP A 120 -11.69 7.81 -13.99
CA ASP A 120 -11.61 8.52 -15.27
C ASP A 120 -11.12 9.96 -15.05
N PHE A 121 -11.56 10.61 -13.96
CA PHE A 121 -11.04 11.91 -13.57
C PHE A 121 -9.53 11.84 -13.30
N LEU A 122 -9.07 10.93 -12.45
CA LEU A 122 -7.63 10.82 -12.14
C LEU A 122 -6.80 10.47 -13.39
N TYR A 123 -7.37 9.65 -14.30
CA TYR A 123 -6.74 9.32 -15.58
C TYR A 123 -6.66 10.53 -16.52
N SER A 124 -7.64 11.42 -16.52
CA SER A 124 -7.55 12.69 -17.27
C SER A 124 -6.37 13.53 -16.77
N GLN A 125 -6.17 13.59 -15.46
CA GLN A 125 -5.07 14.32 -14.82
C GLN A 125 -3.70 13.72 -15.16
N TYR A 126 -3.61 12.40 -15.33
CA TYR A 126 -2.41 11.73 -15.83
C TYR A 126 -1.99 12.21 -17.23
N ASN A 127 -2.98 12.41 -18.11
CA ASN A 127 -2.75 12.83 -19.50
C ASN A 127 -2.39 14.32 -19.60
N GLU A 128 -2.93 15.15 -18.71
CA GLU A 128 -2.66 16.59 -18.67
C GLU A 128 -1.29 16.95 -18.08
N THR A 129 -0.87 16.24 -17.04
CA THR A 129 0.39 16.56 -16.35
C THR A 129 1.62 16.17 -17.18
N LYS A 130 2.66 17.02 -17.16
CA LYS A 130 3.98 16.75 -17.75
C LYS A 130 5.02 16.32 -16.72
N ASP A 131 4.69 16.41 -15.43
CA ASP A 131 5.62 16.07 -14.35
C ASP A 131 5.69 14.56 -14.13
N PRO A 132 6.86 13.91 -14.34
CA PRO A 132 7.00 12.47 -14.18
C PRO A 132 6.76 12.01 -12.74
N TYR A 133 7.05 12.84 -11.73
CA TYR A 133 6.81 12.48 -10.33
C TYR A 133 5.30 12.41 -10.04
N THR A 134 4.54 13.42 -10.47
CA THR A 134 3.08 13.42 -10.37
C THR A 134 2.46 12.28 -11.16
N LYS A 135 2.96 11.99 -12.37
CA LYS A 135 2.50 10.81 -13.15
C LYS A 135 2.63 9.52 -12.38
N ASN A 136 3.77 9.28 -11.73
CA ASN A 136 3.97 8.06 -10.93
C ASN A 136 2.99 7.95 -9.76
N LYS A 137 2.71 9.06 -9.06
CA LYS A 137 1.71 9.09 -7.97
C LYS A 137 0.29 8.83 -8.49
N ILE A 138 -0.04 9.40 -9.65
CA ILE A 138 -1.33 9.16 -10.30
C ILE A 138 -1.47 7.68 -10.71
N LEU A 139 -0.45 7.07 -11.33
CA LEU A 139 -0.45 5.65 -11.68
C LEU A 139 -0.66 4.77 -10.44
N TYR A 140 -0.01 5.10 -9.32
CA TYR A 140 -0.22 4.42 -8.06
C TYR A 140 -1.69 4.53 -7.59
N GLY A 141 -2.29 5.71 -7.68
CA GLY A 141 -3.71 5.89 -7.36
C GLY A 141 -4.66 5.09 -8.27
N LEU A 142 -4.43 5.13 -9.59
CA LEU A 142 -5.23 4.39 -10.58
C LEU A 142 -5.18 2.88 -10.35
N SER A 143 -4.05 2.35 -9.87
CA SER A 143 -3.89 0.93 -9.53
C SER A 143 -4.74 0.46 -8.34
N ALA A 144 -5.31 1.39 -7.57
CA ALA A 144 -6.07 1.07 -6.38
C ALA A 144 -7.51 0.58 -6.67
N THR A 145 -7.97 0.69 -7.92
CA THR A 145 -9.34 0.32 -8.31
C THR A 145 -9.71 -1.10 -7.88
N ASN A 146 -10.98 -1.30 -7.51
CA ASN A 146 -11.58 -2.61 -7.27
C ASN A 146 -12.44 -3.09 -8.45
N ASP A 147 -12.64 -2.25 -9.47
CA ASP A 147 -13.52 -2.56 -10.59
C ASP A 147 -12.77 -3.39 -11.65
N PRO A 148 -13.15 -4.66 -11.89
CA PRO A 148 -12.49 -5.52 -12.86
C PRO A 148 -12.50 -4.96 -14.28
N TRP A 149 -13.54 -4.20 -14.66
CA TRP A 149 -13.63 -3.58 -16.00
C TRP A 149 -12.61 -2.48 -16.20
N ILE A 150 -12.27 -1.75 -15.14
CA ILE A 150 -11.22 -0.73 -15.18
C ILE A 150 -9.84 -1.40 -15.29
N THR A 151 -9.63 -2.51 -14.57
CA THR A 151 -8.40 -3.30 -14.67
C THR A 151 -8.17 -3.78 -16.11
N ASP A 152 -9.18 -4.37 -16.74
CA ASP A 152 -9.10 -4.84 -18.14
C ASP A 152 -8.79 -3.70 -19.14
N ARG A 153 -9.37 -2.51 -18.93
CA ARG A 153 -9.06 -1.32 -19.73
C ARG A 153 -7.59 -0.90 -19.61
N PHE A 154 -6.99 -1.05 -18.42
CA PHE A 154 -5.61 -0.64 -18.13
C PHE A 154 -4.57 -1.63 -18.68
N ASP A 155 -4.89 -2.93 -18.68
CA ASP A 155 -4.01 -4.01 -19.15
C ASP A 155 -3.78 -3.99 -20.67
N ASN A 156 -4.67 -3.33 -21.43
CA ASN A 156 -4.55 -3.16 -22.89
C ASN A 156 -3.47 -2.15 -23.33
N ASN A 157 -2.60 -1.65 -22.43
CA ASN A 157 -1.41 -0.87 -22.77
C ASN A 157 -0.11 -1.73 -22.69
N PRO A 158 0.42 -2.23 -23.82
CA PRO A 158 1.48 -3.24 -23.85
C PRO A 158 2.81 -2.81 -23.21
N THR A 159 3.06 -1.50 -23.13
CA THR A 159 4.31 -0.93 -22.59
C THR A 159 4.39 -1.01 -21.06
N LEU A 160 3.25 -1.16 -20.37
CA LEU A 160 3.16 -1.26 -18.91
C LEU A 160 3.13 -2.70 -18.40
N ALA A 161 2.74 -3.66 -19.24
CA ALA A 161 2.25 -4.97 -18.79
C ALA A 161 3.31 -6.08 -18.65
N TYR A 162 4.45 -6.03 -19.34
CA TYR A 162 5.25 -7.28 -19.49
C TYR A 162 6.55 -7.36 -18.66
N LEU A 163 7.41 -6.35 -18.66
CA LEU A 163 8.78 -6.51 -18.11
C LEU A 163 8.95 -6.11 -16.63
N ASN A 164 7.98 -5.38 -16.05
CA ASN A 164 7.98 -4.99 -14.63
C ASN A 164 6.89 -5.67 -13.78
N VAL A 165 6.02 -6.46 -14.40
CA VAL A 165 4.81 -6.96 -13.76
C VAL A 165 5.03 -8.38 -13.25
N VAL A 166 5.60 -9.30 -14.03
CA VAL A 166 5.77 -10.70 -13.60
C VAL A 166 6.62 -10.80 -12.33
N SER A 167 7.79 -10.14 -12.27
CA SER A 167 8.64 -10.17 -11.08
C SER A 167 7.94 -9.55 -9.85
N ARG A 168 7.21 -8.44 -10.03
CA ARG A 168 6.45 -7.80 -8.94
C ARG A 168 5.24 -8.64 -8.49
N LEU A 169 4.54 -9.30 -9.41
CA LEU A 169 3.43 -10.19 -9.09
C LEU A 169 3.91 -11.42 -8.33
N THR A 170 5.04 -12.01 -8.73
CA THR A 170 5.62 -13.16 -8.01
C THR A 170 6.06 -12.83 -6.58
N THR A 171 6.29 -11.55 -6.24
CA THR A 171 6.59 -11.16 -4.85
C THR A 171 5.43 -11.43 -3.89
N GLY A 172 4.20 -11.48 -4.39
CA GLY A 172 3.00 -11.82 -3.64
C GLY A 172 2.65 -13.31 -3.63
N PHE A 173 3.42 -14.17 -4.32
CA PHE A 173 3.15 -15.61 -4.31
C PHE A 173 3.76 -16.25 -3.07
N ASP A 174 2.89 -16.79 -2.23
CA ASP A 174 3.21 -17.30 -0.90
C ASP A 174 2.57 -18.67 -0.61
N THR A 175 1.94 -19.30 -1.61
CA THR A 175 1.33 -20.62 -1.50
C THR A 175 1.90 -21.62 -2.51
N LEU A 176 1.84 -22.91 -2.16
CA LEU A 176 2.16 -24.00 -3.08
C LEU A 176 1.26 -23.98 -4.33
N TYR A 177 0.01 -23.54 -4.19
CA TYR A 177 -0.91 -23.37 -5.31
C TYR A 177 -0.38 -22.31 -6.30
N ALA A 178 -0.09 -21.09 -5.83
CA ALA A 178 0.46 -20.03 -6.67
C ALA A 178 1.79 -20.43 -7.33
N LEU A 179 2.65 -21.15 -6.60
CA LEU A 179 3.89 -21.71 -7.16
C LEU A 179 3.60 -22.65 -8.34
N SER A 180 2.65 -23.58 -8.17
CA SER A 180 2.28 -24.54 -9.22
C SER A 180 1.63 -23.87 -10.43
N GLU A 181 0.78 -22.87 -10.23
CA GLU A 181 0.17 -22.09 -11.31
C GLU A 181 1.23 -21.28 -12.06
N PHE A 182 2.19 -20.69 -11.36
CA PHE A 182 3.29 -19.96 -12.00
C PHE A 182 4.17 -20.88 -12.85
N GLN A 183 4.47 -22.09 -12.38
CA GLN A 183 5.19 -23.10 -13.16
C GLN A 183 4.42 -23.53 -14.42
N ARG A 184 3.09 -23.71 -14.31
CA ARG A 184 2.22 -24.02 -15.47
C ARG A 184 2.23 -22.88 -16.48
N PHE A 185 2.10 -21.65 -16.01
CA PHE A 185 2.17 -20.46 -16.86
C PHE A 185 3.50 -20.38 -17.62
N GLN A 186 4.63 -20.55 -16.91
CA GLN A 186 5.97 -20.62 -17.51
C GLN A 186 6.09 -21.67 -18.61
N ALA A 187 5.53 -22.86 -18.38
CA ALA A 187 5.52 -23.93 -19.38
C ALA A 187 4.66 -23.58 -20.61
N GLN A 188 3.52 -22.90 -20.44
CA GLN A 188 2.65 -22.49 -21.55
C GLN A 188 3.31 -21.45 -22.46
N ILE A 189 4.11 -20.55 -21.91
CA ILE A 189 4.80 -19.50 -22.68
C ILE A 189 6.23 -19.87 -23.06
N GLU A 190 6.66 -21.10 -22.75
CA GLU A 190 8.01 -21.62 -23.00
C GLU A 190 9.14 -20.75 -22.40
N VAL A 191 8.90 -20.12 -21.25
CA VAL A 191 9.88 -19.29 -20.52
C VAL A 191 10.17 -19.92 -19.16
N SER A 192 11.45 -20.01 -18.78
CA SER A 192 11.88 -20.49 -17.47
C SER A 192 12.54 -19.38 -16.65
N ASP A 193 11.98 -19.08 -15.46
CA ASP A 193 12.57 -18.21 -14.45
C ASP A 193 12.71 -18.98 -13.12
N GLU A 194 13.79 -19.73 -13.01
CA GLU A 194 14.12 -20.51 -11.80
C GLU A 194 14.46 -19.61 -10.59
N SER A 195 14.90 -18.38 -10.82
CA SER A 195 15.19 -17.43 -9.74
C SER A 195 13.89 -17.04 -9.02
N ALA A 196 12.84 -16.70 -9.78
CA ALA A 196 11.52 -16.43 -9.24
C ALA A 196 10.95 -17.66 -8.51
N LEU A 197 11.04 -18.86 -9.10
CA LEU A 197 10.59 -20.11 -8.47
C LEU A 197 11.31 -20.38 -7.15
N LYS A 198 12.63 -20.17 -7.10
CA LYS A 198 13.42 -20.31 -5.88
C LYS A 198 12.96 -19.30 -4.81
N SER A 199 12.75 -18.04 -5.18
CA SER A 199 12.28 -17.01 -4.25
C SER A 199 10.91 -17.34 -3.65
N ILE A 200 9.97 -17.83 -4.47
CA ILE A 200 8.64 -18.26 -4.01
C ILE A 200 8.76 -19.44 -3.02
N ARG A 201 9.57 -20.45 -3.34
CA ARG A 201 9.81 -21.61 -2.46
C ARG A 201 10.42 -21.19 -1.11
N GLU A 202 11.38 -20.28 -1.12
CA GLU A 202 12.00 -19.76 0.10
C GLU A 202 11.01 -18.98 0.96
N ARG A 203 10.08 -18.24 0.34
CA ARG A 203 9.01 -17.53 1.05
C ARG A 203 8.03 -18.48 1.72
N ILE A 204 7.56 -19.51 1.00
CA ILE A 204 6.67 -20.54 1.55
C ILE A 204 7.31 -21.20 2.77
N LYS A 205 8.58 -21.64 2.65
CA LYS A 205 9.33 -22.24 3.77
C LYS A 205 9.48 -21.30 4.97
N TRP A 206 9.68 -20.01 4.70
CA TRP A 206 9.78 -19.01 5.77
C TRP A 206 8.44 -18.86 6.50
N LEU A 207 7.32 -18.83 5.77
CA LEU A 207 5.97 -18.72 6.34
C LEU A 207 5.60 -19.94 7.19
N GLU A 208 5.83 -21.14 6.67
CA GLU A 208 5.61 -22.41 7.41
C GLU A 208 6.32 -22.43 8.76
N LYS A 209 7.47 -21.76 8.86
CA LYS A 209 8.28 -21.72 10.07
C LYS A 209 7.91 -20.59 11.02
N HIS A 210 7.49 -19.43 10.53
CA HIS A 210 7.48 -18.19 11.31
C HIS A 210 6.10 -17.53 11.44
N GLU A 211 5.16 -17.78 10.53
CA GLU A 211 3.90 -17.02 10.49
C GLU A 211 3.10 -17.16 11.80
N LYS A 212 2.97 -18.40 12.31
CA LYS A 212 2.17 -18.66 13.52
C LYS A 212 2.78 -18.04 14.78
N GLU A 213 4.10 -18.14 14.93
CA GLU A 213 4.81 -17.51 16.05
C GLU A 213 4.63 -15.98 16.03
N ILE A 214 4.73 -15.36 14.85
CA ILE A 214 4.51 -13.92 14.69
C ILE A 214 3.06 -13.56 15.01
N GLU A 215 2.10 -14.33 14.54
CA GLU A 215 0.67 -14.16 14.87
C GLU A 215 0.45 -14.17 16.38
N ASP A 216 0.95 -15.20 17.07
CA ASP A 216 0.73 -15.41 18.50
C ASP A 216 1.35 -14.27 19.32
N VAL A 217 2.57 -13.86 19.01
CA VAL A 217 3.25 -12.73 19.68
C VAL A 217 2.49 -11.42 19.47
N LEU A 218 2.07 -11.14 18.24
CA LEU A 218 1.32 -9.91 17.94
C LEU A 218 -0.06 -9.92 18.61
N GLU A 219 -0.71 -11.07 18.65
CA GLU A 219 -1.97 -11.26 19.36
C GLU A 219 -1.80 -10.95 20.85
N GLU A 220 -0.82 -11.55 21.52
CA GLU A 220 -0.53 -11.27 22.93
C GLU A 220 -0.25 -9.78 23.21
N LEU A 221 0.54 -9.14 22.35
CA LEU A 221 0.84 -7.71 22.45
C LEU A 221 -0.41 -6.85 22.32
N LEU A 222 -1.31 -7.18 21.39
CA LEU A 222 -2.57 -6.45 21.22
C LEU A 222 -3.51 -6.65 22.42
N LYS A 223 -3.63 -7.88 22.93
CA LYS A 223 -4.41 -8.22 24.15
C LYS A 223 -3.95 -7.39 25.34
N LYS A 224 -2.63 -7.37 25.59
CA LYS A 224 -2.02 -6.64 26.71
C LYS A 224 -2.31 -5.13 26.66
N ASN A 225 -2.47 -4.58 25.46
CA ASN A 225 -2.73 -3.16 25.24
C ASN A 225 -4.22 -2.83 24.97
N HIS A 226 -5.14 -3.78 25.22
CA HIS A 226 -6.59 -3.62 25.01
C HIS A 226 -6.95 -3.23 23.57
N GLN A 227 -6.19 -3.75 22.61
CA GLN A 227 -6.35 -3.50 21.18
C GLN A 227 -6.88 -4.75 20.45
N MET A 228 -7.54 -5.70 21.12
CA MET A 228 -8.13 -6.86 20.44
C MET A 228 -9.60 -6.65 20.19
#